data_AF-A0A1F9P7M3-F1
#
_entry.id   AF-A0A1F9P7M3-F1
#
_cell.length_a   1.000
_cell.length_b   1.000
_cell.length_c   1.000
_cell.angle_alpha   90.00
_cell.angle_beta   90.00
_cell.angle_gamma   90.00
#
_symmetry.space_group_name_H-M   'P 1'
#
loop_
_entity.id
_entity.type
_entity.pdbx_description
1 polymer ?
#
loop_
_entity_poly.entity_id
_entity_poly.type
_entity_poly.pdbx_seq_one_letter_code
_entity_poly.pdbx_strand_id
1 'polypeptide(L)'
;MLKTNEDKLVEILVQCKPGPPRLRAGWRVSHEGIPFILPSIGGITLNVKVGDSAFGLAGDHIEPGVSCSANPEKPFEFPNDSLQILSCIGNEARIVSGDAKGEKGTVTGHHGGSEHIMIDFSKNVLEKLTYDDKIVIRAKGQGMKLIDYPDIRLFNLDPGLLKKMKIKEIKGGTLKVSVTTRVPAQCMGSGLGSAHVAAGDYDVMTSDPDTVLEYGLDKLKFGDFVALMDHDNSYGRAFVKGAVSIGIVVHSDCLLAGHGPGISTLMTCKAALIEPVLDPGANIADLLKIGTKRKK
;
A
#
# COMPACT_ATOMS: atom_id res chain seq x y z
N MET A 1 -11.55 -1.85 22.41
CA MET A 1 -11.05 -1.08 21.24
C MET A 1 -9.72 -0.48 21.65
N LEU A 2 -8.68 -0.56 20.81
CA LEU A 2 -7.36 -0.03 21.17
C LEU A 2 -7.44 1.47 21.48
N LYS A 3 -6.82 1.90 22.57
CA LYS A 3 -6.79 3.32 22.95
C LYS A 3 -5.77 4.04 22.09
N THR A 4 -6.21 5.11 21.44
CA THR A 4 -5.37 5.93 20.54
C THR A 4 -5.42 7.41 20.94
N ASN A 5 -4.54 8.21 20.35
CA ASN A 5 -4.60 9.68 20.37
C ASN A 5 -5.40 10.25 19.18
N GLU A 6 -6.40 9.52 18.66
CA GLU A 6 -7.14 9.90 17.44
C GLU A 6 -7.81 11.29 17.54
N ASP A 7 -8.21 11.70 18.74
CA ASP A 7 -8.78 13.01 19.07
C ASP A 7 -7.79 14.17 18.87
N LYS A 8 -6.48 13.87 18.85
CA LYS A 8 -5.39 14.84 18.67
C LYS A 8 -4.83 14.85 17.25
N LEU A 9 -5.33 13.98 16.36
CA LEU A 9 -4.85 13.92 14.99
C LEU A 9 -5.36 15.11 14.19
N VAL A 10 -4.46 15.73 13.44
CA VAL A 10 -4.78 16.77 12.48
C VAL A 10 -5.31 16.12 11.20
N GLU A 11 -6.39 16.67 10.68
CA GLU A 11 -6.96 16.30 9.39
C GLU A 11 -6.71 17.44 8.39
N ILE A 12 -6.20 17.12 7.21
CA ILE A 12 -5.81 18.09 6.18
C ILE A 12 -6.42 17.68 4.84
N LEU A 13 -6.92 18.65 4.07
CA LEU A 13 -7.30 18.41 2.68
C LEU A 13 -6.06 18.49 1.80
N VAL A 14 -5.76 17.41 1.09
CA VAL A 14 -4.65 17.35 0.14
C VAL A 14 -5.21 17.08 -1.25
N GLN A 15 -4.85 17.91 -2.22
CA GLN A 15 -5.31 17.77 -3.60
C GLN A 15 -4.29 17.00 -4.44
N CYS A 16 -4.77 16.09 -5.28
CA CYS A 16 -4.02 15.40 -6.31
C CYS A 16 -4.87 15.31 -7.59
N LYS A 17 -4.33 14.64 -8.61
CA LYS A 17 -5.01 14.29 -9.86
C LYS A 17 -4.56 12.92 -10.34
N PRO A 18 -5.34 12.22 -11.19
CA PRO A 18 -4.84 11.05 -11.89
C PRO A 18 -3.54 11.39 -12.63
N GLY A 19 -2.49 10.59 -12.43
CA GLY A 19 -1.21 10.71 -13.11
C GLY A 19 -1.22 9.85 -14.39
N PRO A 20 -0.69 10.34 -15.52
CA PRO A 20 -0.59 9.53 -16.74
C PRO A 20 0.31 8.30 -16.50
N PRO A 21 0.14 7.21 -17.29
CA PRO A 21 1.01 6.05 -17.22
C PRO A 21 2.47 6.43 -17.45
N ARG A 22 3.39 5.84 -16.70
CA ARG A 22 4.82 6.17 -16.77
C ARG A 22 5.63 4.96 -17.19
N LEU A 23 6.14 5.02 -18.42
CA LEU A 23 7.02 4.01 -19.00
C LEU A 23 8.38 4.63 -19.33
N ARG A 24 9.45 3.85 -19.19
CA ARG A 24 10.75 4.24 -19.74
C ARG A 24 10.77 3.89 -21.24
N ALA A 25 11.40 4.73 -22.05
CA ALA A 25 11.60 4.42 -23.47
C ALA A 25 12.55 3.21 -23.59
N GLY A 26 12.13 2.20 -24.36
CA GLY A 26 12.94 1.01 -24.65
C GLY A 26 12.57 -0.23 -23.81
N TRP A 27 13.36 -1.28 -24.01
CA TRP A 27 13.19 -2.57 -23.32
C TRP A 27 13.57 -2.46 -21.85
N ARG A 28 12.78 -3.13 -21.01
CA ARG A 28 13.17 -3.51 -19.64
C ARG A 28 13.73 -4.93 -19.69
N VAL A 29 14.43 -5.36 -18.65
CA VAL A 29 15.09 -6.68 -18.61
C VAL A 29 14.68 -7.40 -17.33
N SER A 30 14.17 -8.63 -17.47
CA SER A 30 13.76 -9.44 -16.32
C SER A 30 14.95 -9.94 -15.50
N HIS A 31 14.68 -10.52 -14.33
CA HIS A 31 15.71 -11.14 -13.49
C HIS A 31 16.41 -12.35 -14.13
N GLU A 32 15.83 -12.94 -15.18
CA GLU A 32 16.47 -13.96 -16.03
C GLU A 32 17.21 -13.38 -17.24
N GLY A 33 17.27 -12.05 -17.40
CA GLY A 33 17.90 -11.42 -18.54
C GLY A 33 17.05 -11.35 -19.80
N ILE A 34 15.73 -11.57 -19.71
CA ILE A 34 14.82 -11.55 -20.86
C ILE A 34 14.27 -10.13 -21.06
N PRO A 35 14.44 -9.51 -22.25
CA PRO A 35 13.89 -8.19 -22.50
C PRO A 35 12.36 -8.22 -22.66
N PHE A 36 11.66 -7.24 -22.11
CA PHE A 36 10.20 -7.11 -22.22
C PHE A 36 9.71 -5.66 -22.40
N ILE A 37 8.50 -5.52 -22.94
CA ILE A 37 7.71 -4.27 -23.03
C ILE A 37 6.30 -4.60 -22.55
N LEU A 38 5.92 -4.05 -21.40
CA LEU A 38 4.63 -4.31 -20.76
C LEU A 38 4.03 -2.99 -20.21
N PRO A 39 2.70 -2.92 -20.02
CA PRO A 39 2.08 -1.89 -19.18
C PRO A 39 2.74 -1.86 -17.79
N SER A 40 2.78 -0.68 -17.17
CA SER A 40 3.45 -0.48 -15.88
C SER A 40 2.70 0.52 -15.00
N ILE A 41 3.41 1.20 -14.12
CA ILE A 41 2.92 2.18 -13.15
C ILE A 41 2.15 3.34 -13.79
N GLY A 42 1.34 4.02 -12.97
CA GLY A 42 0.57 5.19 -13.33
C GLY A 42 -0.73 4.86 -14.07
N GLY A 43 -1.55 5.88 -14.26
CA GLY A 43 -2.75 5.79 -15.06
C GLY A 43 -4.03 5.54 -14.29
N ILE A 44 -5.10 5.34 -15.07
CA ILE A 44 -6.41 4.88 -14.62
C ILE A 44 -6.55 3.43 -15.09
N THR A 45 -6.29 2.49 -14.18
CA THR A 45 -6.33 1.05 -14.45
C THR A 45 -7.76 0.51 -14.35
N LEU A 46 -8.33 0.10 -15.48
CA LEU A 46 -9.76 -0.24 -15.58
C LEU A 46 -10.12 -1.66 -15.10
N ASN A 47 -9.18 -2.61 -15.26
CA ASN A 47 -9.42 -4.04 -15.13
C ASN A 47 -8.63 -4.71 -14.00
N VAL A 48 -7.88 -3.95 -13.21
CA VAL A 48 -7.17 -4.43 -12.01
C VAL A 48 -7.59 -3.58 -10.82
N LYS A 49 -8.05 -4.24 -9.77
CA LYS A 49 -8.66 -3.62 -8.60
C LYS A 49 -8.06 -4.19 -7.32
N VAL A 50 -8.26 -3.46 -6.23
CA VAL A 50 -7.96 -3.99 -4.91
C VAL A 50 -8.80 -5.24 -4.63
N GLY A 51 -8.14 -6.29 -4.16
CA GLY A 51 -8.67 -7.63 -3.97
C GLY A 51 -8.44 -8.60 -5.15
N ASP A 52 -7.94 -8.12 -6.30
CA ASP A 52 -7.46 -9.00 -7.38
C ASP A 52 -6.08 -9.59 -7.04
N SER A 53 -5.68 -10.64 -7.76
CA SER A 53 -4.32 -11.21 -7.68
C SER A 53 -3.27 -10.17 -8.05
N ALA A 54 -2.19 -10.07 -7.26
CA ALA A 54 -1.01 -9.28 -7.61
C ALA A 54 -0.13 -9.98 -8.65
N PHE A 55 -0.38 -11.26 -8.93
CA PHE A 55 0.40 -12.10 -9.85
C PHE A 55 -0.37 -12.44 -11.13
N GLY A 56 0.37 -12.84 -12.17
CA GLY A 56 -0.17 -13.39 -13.42
C GLY A 56 -0.65 -12.33 -14.41
N LEU A 57 -0.32 -11.06 -14.18
CA LEU A 57 -0.63 -9.97 -15.09
C LEU A 57 0.42 -9.90 -16.21
N ALA A 58 -0.03 -9.63 -17.43
CA ALA A 58 0.87 -9.18 -18.49
C ALA A 58 1.21 -7.68 -18.27
N GLY A 59 1.91 -7.40 -17.18
CA GLY A 59 2.23 -6.07 -16.67
C GLY A 59 3.42 -6.11 -15.70
N ASP A 60 4.05 -4.96 -15.46
CA ASP A 60 5.21 -4.81 -14.57
C ASP A 60 4.97 -3.66 -13.57
N HIS A 61 4.87 -3.92 -12.28
CA HIS A 61 4.43 -2.93 -11.27
C HIS A 61 3.06 -2.28 -11.57
N ILE A 62 2.06 -3.08 -11.92
CA ILE A 62 0.70 -2.57 -12.12
C ILE A 62 0.15 -2.01 -10.81
N GLU A 63 -0.36 -0.78 -10.86
CA GLU A 63 -1.04 -0.11 -9.77
C GLU A 63 -2.58 -0.24 -9.96
N PRO A 64 -3.33 -0.69 -8.94
CA PRO A 64 -4.77 -0.90 -9.05
C PRO A 64 -5.55 0.42 -8.93
N GLY A 65 -6.66 0.53 -9.68
CA GLY A 65 -7.52 1.72 -9.61
C GLY A 65 -6.88 2.95 -10.26
N VAL A 66 -6.79 4.06 -9.51
CA VAL A 66 -6.27 5.33 -10.03
C VAL A 66 -4.98 5.70 -9.32
N SER A 67 -3.89 5.79 -10.09
CA SER A 67 -2.62 6.30 -9.60
C SER A 67 -2.64 7.82 -9.64
N CYS A 68 -2.45 8.45 -8.50
CA CYS A 68 -2.59 9.88 -8.33
C CYS A 68 -1.27 10.53 -7.94
N SER A 69 -1.03 11.73 -8.47
CA SER A 69 0.08 12.61 -8.06
C SER A 69 -0.44 14.04 -7.94
N ALA A 70 0.24 14.86 -7.14
CA ALA A 70 -0.02 16.30 -7.12
C ALA A 70 0.73 17.01 -8.25
N ASN A 71 1.91 16.51 -8.63
CA ASN A 71 2.68 16.97 -9.79
C ASN A 71 3.43 15.82 -10.49
N PRO A 72 2.91 15.23 -11.58
CA PRO A 72 3.57 14.09 -12.23
C PRO A 72 4.93 14.42 -12.87
N GLU A 73 5.22 15.69 -13.14
CA GLU A 73 6.49 16.11 -13.76
C GLU A 73 7.65 16.14 -12.76
N LYS A 74 7.34 16.33 -11.47
CA LYS A 74 8.31 16.47 -10.39
C LYS A 74 7.97 15.53 -9.23
N PRO A 75 8.09 14.20 -9.44
CA PRO A 75 7.62 13.20 -8.50
C PRO A 75 8.23 13.37 -7.10
N PHE A 76 9.52 13.67 -7.00
CA PHE A 76 10.25 13.76 -5.73
C PHE A 76 10.25 15.15 -5.06
N GLU A 77 9.49 16.11 -5.59
CA GLU A 77 9.43 17.48 -5.06
C GLU A 77 8.05 17.77 -4.46
N PHE A 78 8.01 18.83 -3.64
CA PHE A 78 6.75 19.46 -3.25
C PHE A 78 5.89 19.76 -4.49
N PRO A 79 4.57 19.46 -4.47
CA PRO A 79 3.78 18.96 -3.34
C PRO A 79 3.60 17.43 -3.22
N ASN A 80 4.30 16.61 -4.02
CA ASN A 80 4.12 15.16 -3.98
C ASN A 80 4.64 14.51 -2.70
N ASP A 81 5.75 15.01 -2.15
CA ASP A 81 6.29 14.57 -0.87
C ASP A 81 5.23 14.65 0.25
N SER A 82 4.50 15.76 0.29
CA SER A 82 3.45 16.06 1.24
C SER A 82 2.21 15.21 0.97
N LEU A 83 1.86 14.99 -0.31
CA LEU A 83 0.81 14.06 -0.70
C LEU A 83 1.11 12.64 -0.19
N GLN A 84 2.33 12.17 -0.41
CA GLN A 84 2.80 10.86 0.00
C GLN A 84 2.78 10.69 1.51
N ILE A 85 3.37 11.66 2.23
CA ILE A 85 3.48 11.59 3.68
C ILE A 85 2.11 11.70 4.34
N LEU A 86 1.24 12.61 3.91
CA LEU A 86 0.00 12.90 4.64
C LEU A 86 -1.11 11.90 4.34
N SER A 87 -1.18 11.39 3.11
CA SER A 87 -2.22 10.42 2.73
C SER A 87 -2.04 9.13 3.54
N CYS A 88 -3.14 8.54 4.01
CA CYS A 88 -3.11 7.26 4.70
C CYS A 88 -4.07 6.28 4.03
N ILE A 89 -3.68 5.02 4.00
CA ILE A 89 -4.51 3.92 3.51
C ILE A 89 -5.81 3.87 4.32
N GLY A 90 -6.93 3.88 3.61
CA GLY A 90 -8.27 3.99 4.17
C GLY A 90 -8.86 5.41 4.18
N ASN A 91 -8.08 6.46 3.90
CA ASN A 91 -8.62 7.82 3.81
C ASN A 91 -9.64 7.96 2.68
N GLU A 92 -10.66 8.79 2.91
CA GLU A 92 -11.66 9.14 1.89
C GLU A 92 -11.04 10.09 0.86
N ALA A 93 -11.21 9.76 -0.42
CA ALA A 93 -10.92 10.63 -1.54
C ALA A 93 -12.24 11.05 -2.22
N ARG A 94 -12.29 12.28 -2.73
CA ARG A 94 -13.45 12.79 -3.47
C ARG A 94 -13.01 13.49 -4.75
N ILE A 95 -13.66 13.15 -5.85
CA ILE A 95 -13.46 13.85 -7.13
C ILE A 95 -14.20 15.19 -7.07
N VAL A 96 -13.53 16.29 -7.42
CA VAL A 96 -14.06 17.66 -7.28
C VAL A 96 -14.24 18.40 -8.61
N SER A 97 -13.93 17.76 -9.73
CA SER A 97 -14.11 18.26 -11.11
C SER A 97 -14.59 17.17 -12.07
N GLY A 98 -14.86 17.56 -13.32
CA GLY A 98 -15.21 16.66 -14.41
C GLY A 98 -16.53 15.91 -14.25
N ASP A 99 -16.73 14.93 -15.10
CA ASP A 99 -17.98 14.16 -15.23
C ASP A 99 -18.22 13.22 -14.05
N ALA A 100 -17.16 12.88 -13.30
CA ALA A 100 -17.21 12.09 -12.09
C ALA A 100 -17.25 12.93 -10.80
N LYS A 101 -17.49 14.24 -10.89
CA LYS A 101 -17.53 15.14 -9.73
C LYS A 101 -18.51 14.65 -8.66
N GLY A 102 -18.03 14.61 -7.42
CA GLY A 102 -18.80 14.25 -6.24
C GLY A 102 -18.63 12.79 -5.82
N GLU A 103 -18.12 11.96 -6.71
CA GLU A 103 -17.86 10.54 -6.47
C GLU A 103 -16.76 10.33 -5.42
N LYS A 104 -16.93 9.27 -4.64
CA LYS A 104 -16.05 8.93 -3.51
C LYS A 104 -15.17 7.73 -3.83
N GLY A 105 -13.94 7.81 -3.36
CA GLY A 105 -12.95 6.75 -3.42
C GLY A 105 -12.25 6.56 -2.08
N THR A 106 -11.31 5.64 -2.07
CA THR A 106 -10.53 5.29 -0.87
C THR A 106 -9.07 5.12 -1.24
N VAL A 107 -8.17 5.71 -0.47
CA VAL A 107 -6.73 5.51 -0.64
C VAL A 107 -6.38 4.06 -0.28
N THR A 108 -5.65 3.37 -1.16
CA THR A 108 -5.34 1.94 -1.02
C THR A 108 -3.85 1.64 -0.99
N GLY A 109 -2.98 2.61 -1.30
CA GLY A 109 -1.54 2.40 -1.22
C GLY A 109 -0.69 3.58 -1.66
N HIS A 110 0.61 3.41 -1.47
CA HIS A 110 1.67 4.35 -1.81
C HIS A 110 2.73 3.61 -2.62
N HIS A 111 3.17 4.17 -3.74
CA HIS A 111 4.28 3.59 -4.51
C HIS A 111 5.44 4.60 -4.59
N GLY A 112 6.56 4.25 -3.95
CA GLY A 112 7.78 5.05 -3.92
C GLY A 112 8.52 5.02 -5.26
N GLY A 113 9.29 6.06 -5.58
CA GLY A 113 9.97 6.19 -6.86
C GLY A 113 9.10 6.77 -7.97
N SER A 114 7.85 6.30 -8.08
CA SER A 114 6.80 6.96 -8.88
C SER A 114 6.15 8.13 -8.11
N GLU A 115 6.18 8.04 -6.78
CA GLU A 115 5.52 8.93 -5.84
C GLU A 115 3.99 8.99 -6.08
N HIS A 116 3.40 7.86 -6.47
CA HIS A 116 1.96 7.72 -6.67
C HIS A 116 1.20 7.33 -5.40
N ILE A 117 -0.01 7.88 -5.24
CA ILE A 117 -1.04 7.40 -4.32
C ILE A 117 -2.09 6.64 -5.12
N MET A 118 -2.38 5.40 -4.73
CA MET A 118 -3.41 4.60 -5.39
C MET A 118 -4.75 4.81 -4.71
N ILE A 119 -5.80 5.04 -5.50
CA ILE A 119 -7.16 5.29 -5.02
C ILE A 119 -8.15 4.37 -5.74
N ASP A 120 -8.95 3.63 -4.96
CA ASP A 120 -10.04 2.80 -5.48
C ASP A 120 -11.32 3.63 -5.68
N PHE A 121 -11.81 3.63 -6.91
CA PHE A 121 -13.13 4.14 -7.29
C PHE A 121 -13.99 3.03 -7.91
N SER A 122 -15.29 3.27 -8.06
CA SER A 122 -16.16 2.29 -8.73
C SER A 122 -15.81 2.20 -10.22
N LYS A 123 -16.11 1.07 -10.86
CA LYS A 123 -15.85 0.89 -12.30
C LYS A 123 -16.47 2.01 -13.15
N ASN A 124 -17.71 2.40 -12.84
CA ASN A 124 -18.43 3.45 -13.57
C ASN A 124 -17.81 4.84 -13.38
N VAL A 125 -17.03 5.03 -12.31
CA VAL A 125 -16.25 6.26 -12.08
C VAL A 125 -14.95 6.22 -12.89
N LEU A 126 -14.25 5.09 -12.91
CA LEU A 126 -13.02 4.93 -13.68
C LEU A 126 -13.22 5.24 -15.17
N GLU A 127 -14.37 4.84 -15.74
CA GLU A 127 -14.71 5.10 -17.15
C GLU A 127 -15.01 6.58 -17.47
N LYS A 128 -15.23 7.42 -16.45
CA LYS A 128 -15.54 8.86 -16.60
C LYS A 128 -14.36 9.77 -16.26
N LEU A 129 -13.31 9.22 -15.65
CA LEU A 129 -12.16 10.00 -15.19
C LEU A 129 -11.25 10.38 -16.36
N THR A 130 -10.66 11.56 -16.24
CA THR A 130 -9.59 12.07 -17.12
C THR A 130 -8.36 12.45 -16.30
N TYR A 131 -7.22 12.65 -16.96
CA TYR A 131 -5.99 13.13 -16.30
C TYR A 131 -6.04 14.61 -15.87
N ASP A 132 -7.09 15.34 -16.28
CA ASP A 132 -7.33 16.73 -15.89
C ASP A 132 -8.21 16.84 -14.62
N ASP A 133 -8.75 15.71 -14.15
CA ASP A 133 -9.61 15.71 -12.97
C ASP A 133 -8.85 15.92 -11.67
N LYS A 134 -9.49 16.67 -10.77
CA LYS A 134 -8.98 16.98 -9.44
C LYS A 134 -9.63 16.07 -8.41
N ILE A 135 -8.81 15.53 -7.54
CA ILE A 135 -9.21 14.68 -6.42
C ILE A 135 -8.72 15.35 -5.14
N VAL A 136 -9.56 15.37 -4.11
CA VAL A 136 -9.19 15.84 -2.77
C VAL A 136 -9.26 14.65 -1.80
N ILE A 137 -8.15 14.39 -1.14
CA ILE A 137 -8.02 13.39 -0.07
C ILE A 137 -8.22 14.10 1.26
N ARG A 138 -9.06 13.52 2.12
CA ARG A 138 -9.17 13.90 3.53
C ARG A 138 -8.10 13.17 4.32
N ALA A 139 -6.89 13.73 4.32
CA ALA A 139 -5.71 13.10 4.89
C ALA A 139 -5.78 13.10 6.43
N LYS A 140 -5.74 11.92 7.04
CA LYS A 140 -5.73 11.73 8.50
C LYS A 140 -5.13 10.38 8.87
N GLY A 141 -4.15 10.37 9.77
CA GLY A 141 -3.57 9.12 10.29
C GLY A 141 -2.12 9.27 10.74
N GLN A 142 -1.35 10.14 10.09
CA GLN A 142 0.02 10.41 10.54
C GLN A 142 0.06 11.00 11.94
N GLY A 143 0.99 10.49 12.75
CA GLY A 143 1.11 10.83 14.18
C GLY A 143 0.19 10.01 15.11
N MET A 144 -0.56 9.05 14.58
CA MET A 144 -1.36 8.13 15.39
C MET A 144 -0.47 7.23 16.26
N LYS A 145 -0.86 7.06 17.51
CA LYS A 145 -0.17 6.25 18.52
C LYS A 145 -1.17 5.36 19.23
N LEU A 146 -0.72 4.15 19.56
CA LEU A 146 -1.40 3.29 20.53
C LEU A 146 -0.94 3.70 21.92
N ILE A 147 -1.85 4.21 22.76
CA ILE A 147 -1.49 4.79 24.06
C ILE A 147 -0.94 3.74 25.02
N ASP A 148 -1.53 2.55 24.99
CA ASP A 148 -1.17 1.46 25.89
C ASP A 148 -0.04 0.57 25.29
N TYR A 149 0.41 0.85 24.06
CA TYR A 149 1.47 0.11 23.34
C TYR A 149 2.47 1.07 22.68
N PRO A 150 3.25 1.85 23.47
CA PRO A 150 4.13 2.90 22.94
C PRO A 150 5.25 2.39 22.03
N ASP A 151 5.64 1.11 22.16
CA ASP A 151 6.65 0.47 21.32
C ASP A 151 6.11 0.02 19.95
N ILE A 152 4.79 0.00 19.77
CA ILE A 152 4.13 -0.29 18.51
C ILE A 152 3.85 1.03 17.80
N ARG A 153 4.52 1.23 16.67
CA ARG A 153 4.39 2.45 15.86
C ARG A 153 3.44 2.24 14.71
N LEU A 154 2.67 3.28 14.37
CA LEU A 154 1.73 3.29 13.26
C LEU A 154 2.14 4.33 12.23
N PHE A 155 1.96 3.99 10.95
CA PHE A 155 2.21 4.85 9.80
C PHE A 155 1.13 4.61 8.75
N ASN A 156 0.85 5.60 7.90
CA ASN A 156 0.03 5.45 6.70
C ASN A 156 -1.35 4.80 6.92
N LEU A 157 -1.90 4.86 8.14
CA LEU A 157 -3.08 4.11 8.55
C LEU A 157 -4.20 5.05 8.99
N ASP A 158 -5.33 5.00 8.26
CA ASP A 158 -6.55 5.68 8.67
C ASP A 158 -7.06 5.13 10.02
N PRO A 159 -7.43 5.98 10.99
CA PRO A 159 -7.95 5.52 12.29
C PRO A 159 -9.23 4.68 12.18
N GLY A 160 -10.08 4.94 11.19
CA GLY A 160 -11.25 4.14 10.87
C GLY A 160 -10.89 2.76 10.31
N LEU A 161 -9.83 2.66 9.51
CA LEU A 161 -9.30 1.37 9.07
C LEU A 161 -8.73 0.56 10.24
N LEU A 162 -7.94 1.17 11.13
CA LEU A 162 -7.43 0.52 12.34
C LEU A 162 -8.55 -0.15 13.16
N LYS A 163 -9.68 0.57 13.35
CA LYS A 163 -10.86 0.02 14.05
C LYS A 163 -11.45 -1.19 13.33
N LYS A 164 -11.47 -1.18 12.00
CA LYS A 164 -12.01 -2.27 11.17
C LYS A 164 -11.10 -3.50 11.07
N MET A 165 -9.80 -3.35 11.32
CA MET A 165 -8.85 -4.47 11.39
C MET A 165 -9.13 -5.42 12.57
N LYS A 166 -9.94 -5.00 13.57
CA LYS A 166 -10.37 -5.82 14.71
C LYS A 166 -9.21 -6.51 15.45
N ILE A 167 -8.10 -5.79 15.59
CA ILE A 167 -6.90 -6.24 16.32
C ILE A 167 -7.29 -6.60 17.76
N LYS A 168 -6.82 -7.76 18.22
CA LYS A 168 -7.14 -8.29 19.54
C LYS A 168 -5.94 -8.20 20.46
N GLU A 169 -6.15 -7.66 21.65
CA GLU A 169 -5.20 -7.76 22.75
C GLU A 169 -5.21 -9.18 23.32
N ILE A 170 -4.02 -9.68 23.66
CA ILE A 170 -3.86 -10.93 24.40
C ILE A 170 -2.98 -10.73 25.63
N LYS A 171 -2.89 -11.77 26.48
CA LYS A 171 -2.05 -11.75 27.70
C LYS A 171 -0.61 -11.37 27.34
N GLY A 172 0.00 -10.53 28.17
CA GLY A 172 1.40 -10.11 28.02
C GLY A 172 1.62 -8.85 27.19
N GLY A 173 0.55 -8.13 26.80
CA GLY A 173 0.67 -6.86 26.07
C GLY A 173 0.98 -7.05 24.58
N THR A 174 0.66 -8.22 24.02
CA THR A 174 0.83 -8.53 22.60
C THR A 174 -0.47 -8.27 21.83
N LEU A 175 -0.35 -7.81 20.58
CA LEU A 175 -1.46 -7.58 19.67
C LEU A 175 -1.54 -8.68 18.61
N LYS A 176 -2.66 -9.39 18.54
CA LYS A 176 -2.98 -10.31 17.44
C LYS A 176 -3.53 -9.52 16.25
N VAL A 177 -2.80 -9.58 15.13
CA VAL A 177 -3.15 -8.89 13.89
C VAL A 177 -3.37 -9.91 12.78
N SER A 178 -4.54 -9.90 12.16
CA SER A 178 -4.86 -10.78 11.03
C SER A 178 -4.06 -10.37 9.79
N VAL A 179 -3.42 -11.35 9.13
CA VAL A 179 -2.66 -11.19 7.88
C VAL A 179 -2.90 -12.38 6.95
N THR A 180 -2.75 -12.23 5.64
CA THR A 180 -2.86 -13.35 4.70
C THR A 180 -1.57 -14.16 4.62
N THR A 181 -0.42 -13.47 4.75
CA THR A 181 0.91 -14.05 4.50
C THR A 181 1.92 -13.53 5.52
N ARG A 182 2.84 -14.42 5.92
CA ARG A 182 4.06 -14.05 6.66
C ARG A 182 5.24 -14.11 5.68
N VAL A 183 5.81 -12.96 5.37
CA VAL A 183 6.91 -12.79 4.44
C VAL A 183 8.24 -12.82 5.22
N PRO A 184 9.14 -13.77 4.93
CA PRO A 184 10.47 -13.80 5.53
C PRO A 184 11.33 -12.59 5.13
N ALA A 185 12.27 -12.19 5.98
CA ALA A 185 13.15 -11.05 5.71
C ALA A 185 13.94 -11.17 4.41
N GLN A 186 14.44 -12.36 4.06
CA GLN A 186 15.23 -12.56 2.84
C GLN A 186 14.42 -12.34 1.56
N CYS A 187 13.08 -12.28 1.65
CA CYS A 187 12.22 -11.98 0.51
C CYS A 187 12.04 -10.47 0.30
N MET A 188 12.54 -9.59 1.17
CA MET A 188 12.37 -8.14 1.01
C MET A 188 13.51 -7.52 0.18
N GLY A 189 13.17 -6.63 -0.76
CA GLY A 189 14.10 -6.08 -1.74
C GLY A 189 14.03 -4.57 -1.92
N SER A 190 13.72 -4.14 -3.14
CA SER A 190 13.68 -2.74 -3.55
C SER A 190 12.92 -1.86 -2.56
N GLY A 191 13.46 -0.69 -2.24
CA GLY A 191 12.95 0.20 -1.20
C GLY A 191 13.58 0.00 0.19
N LEU A 192 14.37 -1.07 0.42
CA LEU A 192 15.23 -1.18 1.59
C LEU A 192 16.27 -0.05 1.65
N GLY A 193 16.58 0.41 2.87
CA GLY A 193 17.48 1.56 3.08
C GLY A 193 16.82 2.93 2.95
N SER A 194 15.54 3.02 2.60
CA SER A 194 14.79 4.28 2.70
C SER A 194 14.86 4.86 4.12
N ALA A 195 15.04 6.17 4.23
CA ALA A 195 15.25 6.88 5.49
C ALA A 195 13.98 6.94 6.37
N HIS A 196 12.80 6.78 5.77
CA HIS A 196 11.53 6.72 6.49
C HIS A 196 10.53 5.80 5.78
N VAL A 197 9.49 5.39 6.51
CA VAL A 197 8.40 4.53 6.02
C VAL A 197 7.08 5.25 5.80
N ALA A 198 7.01 6.55 6.15
CA ALA A 198 5.80 7.37 6.03
C ALA A 198 5.42 7.71 4.58
N ALA A 199 6.20 7.27 3.60
CA ALA A 199 5.92 7.42 2.17
C ALA A 199 6.38 6.17 1.42
N GLY A 200 5.76 5.92 0.27
CA GLY A 200 6.09 4.79 -0.60
C GLY A 200 5.99 3.42 0.07
N ASP A 201 6.72 2.48 -0.50
CA ASP A 201 6.65 1.05 -0.23
C ASP A 201 8.01 0.40 -0.45
N TYR A 202 8.04 -0.92 -0.26
CA TYR A 202 9.18 -1.77 -0.56
C TYR A 202 8.73 -3.18 -0.91
N ASP A 203 9.52 -3.87 -1.70
CA ASP A 203 9.04 -5.00 -2.50
C ASP A 203 9.28 -6.34 -1.81
N VAL A 204 8.32 -7.23 -1.95
CA VAL A 204 8.51 -8.67 -1.78
C VAL A 204 9.08 -9.22 -3.08
N MET A 205 10.36 -9.58 -3.11
CA MET A 205 11.05 -10.11 -4.28
C MET A 205 10.51 -11.48 -4.70
N THR A 206 10.37 -11.67 -6.01
CA THR A 206 9.78 -12.88 -6.59
C THR A 206 10.71 -13.64 -7.54
N SER A 207 11.99 -13.23 -7.59
CA SER A 207 12.97 -13.78 -8.53
C SER A 207 13.40 -15.23 -8.27
N ASP A 208 13.07 -15.80 -7.11
CA ASP A 208 13.34 -17.20 -6.76
C ASP A 208 12.04 -18.01 -6.65
N PRO A 209 11.66 -18.80 -7.67
CA PRO A 209 10.38 -19.50 -7.71
C PRO A 209 10.16 -20.49 -6.57
N ASP A 210 11.22 -21.15 -6.09
CA ASP A 210 11.12 -22.13 -5.00
C ASP A 210 10.75 -21.43 -3.69
N THR A 211 11.40 -20.30 -3.36
CA THR A 211 11.03 -19.44 -2.23
C THR A 211 9.61 -18.89 -2.38
N VAL A 212 9.22 -18.43 -3.58
CA VAL A 212 7.86 -17.92 -3.84
C VAL A 212 6.81 -18.96 -3.51
N LEU A 213 7.01 -20.21 -3.94
CA LEU A 213 6.10 -21.32 -3.68
C LEU A 213 6.11 -21.75 -2.20
N GLU A 214 7.28 -21.83 -1.57
CA GLU A 214 7.44 -22.21 -0.16
C GLU A 214 6.62 -21.30 0.76
N TYR A 215 6.70 -19.98 0.54
CA TYR A 215 6.01 -18.98 1.37
C TYR A 215 4.65 -18.54 0.81
N GLY A 216 4.23 -19.10 -0.33
CA GLY A 216 2.96 -18.77 -0.98
C GLY A 216 2.85 -17.30 -1.39
N LEU A 217 3.97 -16.69 -1.80
CA LEU A 217 4.03 -15.28 -2.18
C LEU A 217 3.20 -15.02 -3.46
N ASP A 218 3.10 -16.01 -4.34
CA ASP A 218 2.29 -15.99 -5.57
C ASP A 218 0.77 -15.84 -5.33
N LYS A 219 0.32 -15.99 -4.09
CA LYS A 219 -1.09 -15.86 -3.69
C LYS A 219 -1.46 -14.46 -3.22
N LEU A 220 -0.50 -13.55 -3.12
CA LEU A 220 -0.75 -12.19 -2.67
C LEU A 220 -1.74 -11.48 -3.58
N LYS A 221 -2.67 -10.75 -2.97
CA LYS A 221 -3.64 -9.91 -3.65
C LYS A 221 -3.40 -8.46 -3.32
N PHE A 222 -3.76 -7.57 -4.23
CA PHE A 222 -3.82 -6.15 -3.92
C PHE A 222 -4.68 -5.91 -2.67
N GLY A 223 -4.16 -5.18 -1.70
CA GLY A 223 -4.86 -4.86 -0.47
C GLY A 223 -4.79 -5.91 0.64
N ASP A 224 -4.06 -7.01 0.43
CA ASP A 224 -3.79 -7.99 1.50
C ASP A 224 -2.95 -7.36 2.60
N PHE A 225 -3.32 -7.60 3.87
CA PHE A 225 -2.45 -7.31 4.99
C PHE A 225 -1.44 -8.44 5.14
N VAL A 226 -0.16 -8.11 5.23
CA VAL A 226 0.94 -9.07 5.35
C VAL A 226 1.80 -8.75 6.56
N ALA A 227 2.43 -9.78 7.13
CA ALA A 227 3.46 -9.61 8.15
C ALA A 227 4.84 -9.79 7.54
N LEU A 228 5.72 -8.82 7.78
CA LEU A 228 7.10 -8.77 7.32
C LEU A 228 7.96 -9.15 8.52
N MET A 229 8.45 -10.39 8.51
CA MET A 229 9.16 -10.98 9.63
C MET A 229 10.59 -10.46 9.68
N ASP A 230 11.09 -10.18 10.89
CA ASP A 230 12.43 -9.66 11.15
C ASP A 230 12.72 -8.30 10.48
N HIS A 231 11.67 -7.50 10.21
CA HIS A 231 11.81 -6.12 9.71
C HIS A 231 11.28 -5.11 10.73
N ASP A 232 12.13 -4.19 11.14
CA ASP A 232 11.76 -2.98 11.88
C ASP A 232 11.60 -1.82 10.91
N ASN A 233 10.42 -1.19 10.95
CA ASN A 233 10.07 -0.02 10.15
C ASN A 233 9.81 1.20 11.03
N SER A 234 10.34 1.23 12.25
CA SER A 234 10.12 2.31 13.21
C SER A 234 10.62 3.67 12.72
N TYR A 235 11.61 3.69 11.82
CA TYR A 235 12.18 4.86 11.17
C TYR A 235 12.36 4.56 9.68
N GLY A 236 13.60 4.27 9.25
CA GLY A 236 13.88 3.61 8.00
C GLY A 236 13.66 2.10 8.08
N ARG A 237 13.73 1.44 6.93
CA ARG A 237 13.50 -0.02 6.81
C ARG A 237 14.77 -0.79 7.13
N ALA A 238 14.73 -1.64 8.15
CA ALA A 238 15.90 -2.39 8.59
C ALA A 238 15.57 -3.84 8.94
N PHE A 239 16.50 -4.76 8.65
CA PHE A 239 16.47 -6.10 9.20
C PHE A 239 16.80 -6.04 10.70
N VAL A 240 15.89 -6.52 11.53
CA VAL A 240 16.07 -6.67 12.97
C VAL A 240 15.40 -7.97 13.39
N LYS A 241 16.22 -8.96 13.78
CA LYS A 241 15.71 -10.25 14.24
C LYS A 241 14.72 -10.09 15.40
N GLY A 242 13.55 -10.70 15.27
CA GLY A 242 12.44 -10.65 16.21
C GLY A 242 11.49 -9.47 16.02
N ALA A 243 11.83 -8.49 15.17
CA ALA A 243 10.91 -7.42 14.81
C ALA A 243 9.79 -7.95 13.90
N VAL A 244 8.63 -7.29 13.96
CA VAL A 244 7.50 -7.60 13.10
C VAL A 244 6.92 -6.29 12.58
N SER A 245 6.76 -6.21 11.26
CA SER A 245 6.03 -5.13 10.61
C SER A 245 4.78 -5.68 9.93
N ILE A 246 3.68 -4.95 10.00
CA ILE A 246 2.46 -5.21 9.23
C ILE A 246 2.40 -4.17 8.11
N GLY A 247 2.19 -4.65 6.91
CA GLY A 247 2.00 -3.80 5.74
C GLY A 247 0.80 -4.24 4.91
N ILE A 248 0.57 -3.54 3.80
CA ILE A 248 -0.46 -3.85 2.82
C ILE A 248 0.13 -3.95 1.43
N VAL A 249 -0.32 -4.91 0.62
CA VAL A 249 0.11 -5.06 -0.79
C VAL A 249 -0.49 -3.96 -1.65
N VAL A 250 0.33 -3.20 -2.38
CA VAL A 250 -0.12 -1.98 -3.08
C VAL A 250 0.08 -1.98 -4.59
N HIS A 251 1.04 -2.74 -5.12
CA HIS A 251 1.21 -2.95 -6.56
C HIS A 251 1.49 -4.41 -6.90
N SER A 252 1.43 -4.75 -8.20
CA SER A 252 1.60 -6.11 -8.70
C SER A 252 3.02 -6.62 -8.54
N ASP A 253 3.17 -7.91 -8.83
CA ASP A 253 4.43 -8.55 -9.14
C ASP A 253 5.20 -7.81 -10.24
N CYS A 254 6.51 -8.06 -10.29
CA CYS A 254 7.47 -7.39 -11.13
C CYS A 254 8.51 -8.38 -11.66
N LEU A 255 8.88 -8.23 -12.93
CA LEU A 255 9.88 -9.09 -13.56
C LEU A 255 11.33 -8.64 -13.27
N LEU A 256 11.55 -7.45 -12.72
CA LEU A 256 12.88 -6.91 -12.48
C LEU A 256 13.56 -7.62 -11.29
N ALA A 257 14.88 -7.78 -11.37
CA ALA A 257 15.66 -8.29 -10.25
C ALA A 257 15.53 -7.39 -9.02
N GLY A 258 15.23 -8.01 -7.87
CA GLY A 258 15.09 -7.31 -6.59
C GLY A 258 13.72 -6.65 -6.37
N HIS A 259 12.76 -6.89 -7.26
CA HIS A 259 11.41 -6.34 -7.20
C HIS A 259 10.33 -7.42 -7.12
N GLY A 260 9.09 -7.01 -6.86
CA GLY A 260 7.89 -7.85 -6.83
C GLY A 260 6.71 -7.06 -6.26
N PRO A 261 5.70 -7.68 -5.61
CA PRO A 261 4.59 -6.91 -5.02
C PRO A 261 5.07 -5.94 -3.93
N GLY A 262 4.73 -4.65 -4.09
CA GLY A 262 5.10 -3.60 -3.15
C GLY A 262 4.26 -3.59 -1.89
N ILE A 263 4.88 -3.29 -0.75
CA ILE A 263 4.26 -3.26 0.57
C ILE A 263 4.41 -1.88 1.24
N SER A 264 3.29 -1.21 1.50
CA SER A 264 3.29 -0.01 2.36
C SER A 264 3.17 -0.39 3.83
N THR A 265 4.03 0.17 4.68
CA THR A 265 4.02 -0.09 6.13
C THR A 265 2.82 0.55 6.82
N LEU A 266 2.16 -0.21 7.70
CA LEU A 266 1.03 0.26 8.53
C LEU A 266 1.34 0.27 10.02
N MET A 267 2.02 -0.78 10.49
CA MET A 267 2.31 -1.00 11.90
C MET A 267 3.67 -1.68 12.03
N THR A 268 4.42 -1.39 13.08
CA THR A 268 5.73 -2.03 13.30
C THR A 268 6.09 -2.05 14.77
N CYS A 269 6.80 -3.09 15.19
CA CYS A 269 7.41 -3.17 16.49
C CYS A 269 8.75 -3.87 16.37
N LYS A 270 9.79 -3.27 16.98
CA LYS A 270 11.12 -3.86 17.08
C LYS A 270 11.15 -5.06 18.04
N ALA A 271 10.17 -5.15 18.95
CA ALA A 271 9.98 -6.24 19.89
C ALA A 271 8.86 -7.19 19.43
N ALA A 272 8.80 -8.38 20.04
CA ALA A 272 7.78 -9.40 19.76
C ALA A 272 6.41 -9.07 20.39
N LEU A 273 5.89 -7.85 20.16
CA LEU A 273 4.59 -7.38 20.66
C LEU A 273 3.47 -7.44 19.61
N ILE A 274 3.79 -7.89 18.39
CA ILE A 274 2.82 -8.14 17.33
C ILE A 274 2.85 -9.64 17.03
N GLU A 275 1.72 -10.32 17.16
CA GLU A 275 1.52 -11.70 16.75
C GLU A 275 0.68 -11.75 15.47
N PRO A 276 1.28 -12.00 14.30
CA PRO A 276 0.52 -12.17 13.06
C PRO A 276 -0.30 -13.45 13.08
N VAL A 277 -1.58 -13.39 12.78
CA VAL A 277 -2.49 -14.54 12.69
C VAL A 277 -2.93 -14.71 11.26
N LEU A 278 -2.73 -15.89 10.67
CA LEU A 278 -3.14 -16.15 9.29
C LEU A 278 -4.67 -16.14 9.17
N ASP A 279 -5.17 -15.31 8.25
CA ASP A 279 -6.58 -15.15 7.91
C ASP A 279 -6.71 -14.80 6.42
N PRO A 280 -7.22 -15.72 5.58
CA PRO A 280 -7.41 -15.45 4.14
C PRO A 280 -8.34 -14.28 3.82
N GLY A 281 -9.12 -13.81 4.80
CA GLY A 281 -9.99 -12.63 4.68
C GLY A 281 -9.34 -11.31 5.10
N ALA A 282 -8.05 -11.31 5.47
CA ALA A 282 -7.31 -10.12 5.88
C ALA A 282 -6.94 -9.22 4.68
N ASN A 283 -7.95 -8.66 4.01
CA ASN A 283 -7.79 -7.75 2.87
C ASN A 283 -8.65 -6.50 3.06
N ILE A 284 -8.12 -5.32 2.69
CA ILE A 284 -8.84 -4.04 2.80
C ILE A 284 -10.14 -4.01 1.96
N ALA A 285 -10.20 -4.69 0.82
CA ALA A 285 -11.41 -4.82 0.01
C ALA A 285 -12.54 -5.47 0.83
N ASP A 286 -12.23 -6.52 1.60
CA ASP A 286 -13.20 -7.19 2.45
C ASP A 286 -13.63 -6.33 3.64
N LEU A 287 -12.72 -5.56 4.25
CA LEU A 287 -13.01 -4.68 5.39
C LEU A 287 -13.82 -3.44 4.99
N LEU A 288 -13.52 -2.84 3.84
CA LEU A 288 -14.12 -1.58 3.39
C LEU A 288 -15.21 -1.75 2.35
N LYS A 289 -15.41 -2.96 1.80
CA LYS A 289 -16.35 -3.26 0.71
C LYS A 289 -16.08 -2.41 -0.54
N ILE A 290 -14.80 -2.37 -0.92
CA ILE A 290 -14.27 -1.67 -2.10
C ILE A 290 -13.68 -2.67 -3.12
N GLY A 291 -13.16 -2.19 -4.25
CA GLY A 291 -12.54 -3.05 -5.26
C GLY A 291 -13.41 -4.23 -5.71
N THR A 292 -12.89 -5.45 -5.63
CA THR A 292 -13.62 -6.69 -5.98
C THR A 292 -14.80 -7.02 -5.07
N LYS A 293 -14.89 -6.38 -3.89
CA LYS A 293 -15.95 -6.58 -2.90
C LYS A 293 -17.00 -5.46 -2.91
N ARG A 294 -16.85 -4.48 -3.81
CA ARG A 294 -17.82 -3.40 -4.01
C ARG A 294 -19.14 -4.00 -4.52
N LYS A 295 -20.25 -3.68 -3.84
CA LYS A 295 -21.58 -4.05 -4.32
C LYS A 295 -21.85 -3.32 -5.65
N LYS A 296 -22.44 -4.04 -6.60
CA LYS A 296 -22.87 -3.48 -7.89
C LYS A 296 -23.97 -2.45 -7.68
#